data_AF-K2B2E8-F1
#
_entry.id   AF-K2B2E8-F1
#
_cell.length_a   1.000
_cell.length_b   1.000
_cell.length_c   1.000
_cell.angle_alpha   90.00
_cell.angle_beta   90.00
_cell.angle_gamma   90.00
#
_symmetry.space_group_name_H-M   'P 1'
#
loop_
_entity.id
_entity.type
_entity.pdbx_description
1 polymer ?
#
loop_
_entity_poly.entity_id
_entity_poly.type
_entity_poly.pdbx_seq_one_letter_code
_entity_poly.pdbx_strand_id
1 'polypeptide(L)'
;MKITGATENNLKNLTVEVPLRRMVCLTGVSGSGKSTLMHDIIYRAVANKLHHVDKRIGAHREIKGIEYIDKIIQIDQNPIGRTPRSNPATYTKAYDAIRDLFTMTPEARIRGYKKGRFSFNRPGGRCENCEGKGVLNIEMHFLPSVEIVCDVCNGKRFNAETLQVHYAGKSIADIL
;
A
#
# COMPACT_ATOMS: atom_id res chain seq x y z
N MET A 1 -8.20 18.41 20.57
CA MET A 1 -8.75 17.12 21.06
C MET A 1 -8.14 16.83 22.42
N LYS A 2 -8.93 16.37 23.39
CA LYS A 2 -8.47 16.12 24.76
C LYS A 2 -8.77 14.68 25.16
N ILE A 3 -7.76 13.96 25.62
CA ILE A 3 -7.86 12.61 26.15
C ILE A 3 -7.69 12.72 27.67
N THR A 4 -8.59 12.12 28.43
CA THR A 4 -8.54 12.12 29.90
C THR A 4 -8.45 10.70 30.44
N GLY A 5 -7.62 10.54 31.48
CA GLY A 5 -7.48 9.31 32.25
C GLY A 5 -7.11 8.07 31.42
N ALA A 6 -6.17 8.19 30.49
CA ALA A 6 -5.65 7.06 29.73
C ALA A 6 -4.83 6.12 30.63
N THR A 7 -5.21 4.85 30.67
CA THR A 7 -4.64 3.82 31.56
C THR A 7 -4.29 2.51 30.85
N GLU A 8 -4.44 2.43 29.52
CA GLU A 8 -4.06 1.22 28.77
C GLU A 8 -2.55 0.93 28.91
N ASN A 9 -2.20 -0.35 29.03
CA ASN A 9 -0.83 -0.84 29.24
C ASN A 9 -0.14 -0.14 30.43
N ASN A 10 0.94 0.61 30.16
CA ASN A 10 1.74 1.29 31.16
C ASN A 10 1.44 2.79 31.30
N LEU A 11 0.34 3.28 30.69
CA LEU A 11 -0.08 4.67 30.84
C LEU A 11 -0.58 4.93 32.27
N LYS A 12 -0.06 5.97 32.92
CA LYS A 12 -0.33 6.28 34.32
C LYS A 12 -1.43 7.34 34.47
N ASN A 13 -2.68 6.99 34.18
CA ASN A 13 -3.84 7.90 34.26
C ASN A 13 -3.59 9.23 33.52
N LEU A 14 -3.04 9.13 32.31
CA LEU A 14 -2.55 10.26 31.54
C LEU A 14 -3.71 11.11 31.00
N THR A 15 -3.59 12.43 31.17
CA THR A 15 -4.46 13.42 30.52
C THR A 15 -3.61 14.27 29.59
N VAL A 16 -4.01 14.35 28.31
CA VAL A 16 -3.24 15.05 27.28
C VAL A 16 -4.15 15.76 26.29
N GLU A 17 -3.71 16.93 25.83
CA GLU A 17 -4.37 17.68 24.78
C GLU A 17 -3.53 17.64 23.51
N VAL A 18 -4.17 17.24 22.40
CA VAL A 18 -3.59 17.23 21.07
C VAL A 18 -4.17 18.42 20.31
N PRO A 19 -3.36 19.46 20.01
CA PRO A 19 -3.82 20.59 19.22
C PRO A 19 -4.05 20.16 17.77
N LEU A 20 -5.24 20.44 17.24
CA LEU A 20 -5.57 20.17 15.85
C LEU A 20 -4.99 21.25 14.93
N ARG A 21 -4.84 20.93 13.63
CA ARG A 21 -4.29 21.85 12.62
C ARG A 21 -2.86 22.32 12.91
N ARG A 22 -2.08 21.50 13.61
CA ARG A 22 -0.67 21.72 13.90
C ARG A 22 0.12 20.45 13.63
N MET A 23 1.41 20.60 13.36
CA MET A 23 2.34 19.47 13.37
C MET A 23 2.60 19.08 14.83
N VAL A 24 2.13 17.91 15.24
CA VAL A 24 2.27 17.41 16.61
C VAL A 24 3.21 16.21 16.60
N CYS A 25 4.24 16.26 17.45
CA CYS A 25 5.19 15.16 17.63
C CYS A 25 4.96 14.50 19.00
N LEU A 26 4.77 13.17 19.00
CA LEU A 26 4.76 12.35 20.21
C LEU A 26 6.12 11.69 20.36
N THR A 27 6.91 12.14 21.34
CA THR A 27 8.30 11.70 21.54
C THR A 27 8.48 10.99 22.88
N GLY A 28 9.64 10.38 23.10
CA GLY A 28 9.98 9.63 24.31
C GLY A 28 10.68 8.30 24.00
N VAL A 29 11.34 7.73 25.01
CA VAL A 29 12.10 6.46 24.90
C VAL A 29 11.24 5.27 24.47
N SER A 30 11.85 4.20 23.95
CA SER A 30 11.12 2.96 23.66
C SER A 30 10.40 2.45 24.92
N GLY A 31 9.19 1.91 24.76
CA GLY A 31 8.38 1.44 25.90
C GLY A 31 7.67 2.52 26.71
N SER A 32 7.84 3.82 26.45
CA SER A 32 7.15 4.91 27.19
C SER A 32 5.63 5.01 26.99
N GLY A 33 5.02 4.14 26.17
CA GLY A 33 3.58 4.13 25.93
C GLY A 33 3.09 5.00 24.77
N LYS A 34 4.00 5.54 23.94
CA LYS A 34 3.65 6.35 22.75
C LYS A 34 2.69 5.63 21.80
N SER A 35 3.02 4.38 21.45
CA SER A 35 2.22 3.57 20.54
C SER A 35 0.86 3.23 21.16
N THR A 36 0.81 2.95 22.46
CA THR A 36 -0.44 2.74 23.20
C THR A 36 -1.35 3.97 23.09
N LEU A 37 -0.81 5.16 23.38
CA LEU A 37 -1.58 6.40 23.31
C LEU A 37 -2.07 6.69 21.89
N MET A 38 -1.18 6.61 20.90
CA MET A 38 -1.50 7.00 19.53
C MET A 38 -2.34 5.95 18.79
N HIS A 39 -1.96 4.67 18.82
CA HIS A 39 -2.62 3.62 18.05
C HIS A 39 -3.80 3.00 18.79
N ASP A 40 -3.62 2.62 20.07
CA ASP A 40 -4.64 1.84 20.78
C ASP A 40 -5.75 2.70 21.36
N ILE A 41 -5.46 3.96 21.69
CA ILE A 41 -6.45 4.91 22.21
C ILE A 41 -6.89 5.88 21.11
N ILE A 42 -6.03 6.81 20.70
CA ILE A 42 -6.42 7.93 19.83
C ILE A 42 -6.93 7.43 18.48
N TYR A 43 -6.12 6.65 17.76
CA TYR A 43 -6.47 6.21 16.41
C TYR A 43 -7.73 5.34 16.42
N ARG A 44 -7.81 4.33 17.30
CA ARG A 44 -9.00 3.46 17.40
C ARG A 44 -10.25 4.24 17.80
N ALA A 45 -10.18 5.17 18.75
CA ALA A 45 -11.34 5.95 19.16
C ALA A 45 -11.88 6.83 18.02
N VAL A 46 -11.00 7.53 17.31
CA VAL A 46 -11.38 8.38 16.18
C VAL A 46 -11.87 7.52 15.00
N ALA A 47 -11.17 6.42 14.70
CA ALA A 47 -11.57 5.51 13.63
C ALA A 47 -12.92 4.84 13.89
N ASN A 48 -13.19 4.39 15.12
CA ASN A 48 -14.49 3.78 15.46
C ASN A 48 -15.63 4.79 15.30
N LYS A 49 -15.41 6.05 15.70
CA LYS A 49 -16.41 7.10 15.57
C LYS A 49 -16.67 7.52 14.12
N LEU A 50 -15.64 7.57 13.28
CA LEU A 50 -15.75 8.10 11.90
C LEU A 50 -15.97 7.03 10.83
N HIS A 51 -15.35 5.86 10.99
CA HIS A 51 -15.37 4.78 9.99
C HIS A 51 -16.27 3.61 10.40
N HIS A 52 -17.00 3.72 11.52
CA HIS A 52 -17.86 2.66 12.07
C HIS A 52 -17.14 1.31 12.20
N VAL A 53 -15.84 1.35 12.51
CA VAL A 53 -15.08 0.15 12.87
C VAL A 53 -15.33 -0.20 14.33
N ASP A 54 -15.42 -1.49 14.64
CA ASP A 54 -15.63 -1.98 16.00
C ASP A 54 -14.33 -2.58 16.57
N LYS A 55 -13.31 -1.72 16.72
CA LYS A 55 -12.04 -2.13 17.33
C LYS A 55 -12.05 -1.82 18.82
N ARG A 56 -11.59 -2.74 19.68
CA ARG A 56 -11.39 -2.45 21.10
C ARG A 56 -10.49 -1.22 21.28
N ILE A 57 -11.03 -0.17 21.88
CA ILE A 57 -10.27 1.03 22.26
C ILE A 57 -9.55 0.75 23.58
N GLY A 58 -8.31 1.22 23.72
CA GLY A 58 -7.57 1.14 24.97
C GLY A 58 -8.26 1.89 26.11
N ALA A 59 -8.06 1.44 27.34
CA ALA A 59 -8.64 2.02 28.55
C ALA A 59 -8.32 3.52 28.68
N HIS A 60 -9.38 4.31 28.76
CA HIS A 60 -9.36 5.75 28.99
C HIS A 60 -10.71 6.18 29.58
N ARG A 61 -10.78 7.37 30.17
CA ARG A 61 -12.03 7.88 30.74
C ARG A 61 -12.91 8.56 29.69
N GLU A 62 -12.35 9.51 28.95
CA GLU A 62 -13.11 10.31 27.98
C GLU A 62 -12.19 10.91 26.92
N ILE A 63 -12.70 11.04 25.69
CA ILE A 63 -12.06 11.81 24.61
C ILE A 63 -13.03 12.85 24.06
N LYS A 64 -12.64 14.12 24.13
CA LYS A 64 -13.42 15.27 23.60
C LYS A 64 -12.76 15.87 22.36
N GLY A 65 -13.56 16.48 21.48
CA GLY A 65 -13.06 17.15 20.29
C GLY A 65 -12.77 16.22 19.11
N ILE A 66 -13.38 15.03 19.09
CA ILE A 66 -13.34 14.15 17.90
C ILE A 66 -14.25 14.71 16.80
N GLU A 67 -15.31 15.43 17.18
CA GLU A 67 -16.24 16.14 16.30
C GLU A 67 -15.57 17.20 15.41
N TYR A 68 -14.33 17.59 15.70
CA TYR A 68 -13.53 18.50 14.86
C TYR A 68 -12.68 17.75 13.81
N ILE A 69 -12.85 16.44 13.67
CA ILE A 69 -12.07 15.57 12.77
C ILE A 69 -13.04 14.86 11.83
N ASP A 70 -12.96 15.15 10.53
CA ASP A 70 -13.82 14.51 9.52
C ASP A 70 -13.27 13.16 9.04
N LYS A 71 -11.94 13.01 9.10
CA LYS A 71 -11.25 11.80 8.65
C LYS A 71 -9.96 11.59 9.42
N ILE A 72 -9.67 10.33 9.72
CA ILE A 72 -8.36 9.91 10.22
C ILE A 72 -7.70 8.95 9.23
N ILE A 73 -6.41 9.18 8.96
CA ILE A 73 -5.58 8.36 8.07
C ILE A 73 -4.34 7.96 8.86
N GLN A 74 -4.08 6.66 8.95
CA GLN A 74 -2.84 6.12 9.49
C GLN A 74 -1.93 5.76 8.33
N ILE A 75 -0.72 6.31 8.34
CA ILE A 75 0.39 5.89 7.48
C ILE A 75 1.35 5.17 8.41
N ASP A 76 1.54 3.87 8.20
CA ASP A 76 2.35 3.01 9.04
C ASP A 76 3.52 2.39 8.26
N GLN A 77 4.25 1.49 8.93
CA GLN A 77 5.41 0.80 8.37
C GLN A 77 5.05 -0.59 7.80
N ASN A 78 3.76 -0.93 7.68
CA ASN A 78 3.40 -2.19 7.08
C ASN A 78 3.82 -2.19 5.60
N PRO A 79 4.31 -3.33 5.08
CA PRO A 79 4.69 -3.42 3.68
C PRO A 79 3.49 -3.11 2.78
N ILE A 80 3.73 -2.32 1.74
CA ILE A 80 2.74 -1.90 0.73
C ILE A 80 1.97 -3.10 0.14
N GLY A 81 2.69 -4.20 -0.07
CA GLY A 81 2.12 -5.49 -0.45
C GLY A 81 3.11 -6.60 -0.12
N ARG A 82 2.58 -7.82 0.02
CA ARG A 82 3.39 -9.02 0.34
C ARG A 82 3.75 -9.85 -0.91
N THR A 83 3.54 -9.29 -2.10
CA THR A 83 3.76 -10.01 -3.37
C THR A 83 4.57 -9.16 -4.34
N PRO A 84 5.32 -9.78 -5.27
CA PRO A 84 6.03 -9.07 -6.36
C PRO A 84 5.12 -8.28 -7.31
N ARG A 85 3.79 -8.42 -7.16
CA ARG A 85 2.77 -7.70 -7.94
C ARG A 85 2.53 -6.28 -7.44
N SER A 86 2.98 -5.95 -6.22
CA SER A 86 2.86 -4.62 -5.64
C SER A 86 4.17 -3.87 -5.78
N ASN A 87 4.08 -2.65 -6.31
CA ASN A 87 5.20 -1.73 -6.48
C ASN A 87 4.68 -0.29 -6.30
N PRO A 88 5.56 0.72 -6.22
CA PRO A 88 5.12 2.11 -6.01
C PRO A 88 4.11 2.60 -7.05
N ALA A 89 4.28 2.22 -8.32
CA ALA A 89 3.39 2.63 -9.41
C ALA A 89 1.98 2.03 -9.29
N THR A 90 1.85 0.79 -8.84
CA THR A 90 0.55 0.13 -8.63
C THR A 90 -0.13 0.61 -7.34
N TYR A 91 0.63 0.88 -6.29
CA TYR A 91 0.10 1.36 -5.01
C TYR A 91 -0.48 2.77 -5.12
N THR A 92 0.25 3.68 -5.78
CA THR A 92 -0.19 5.06 -6.02
C THR A 92 -1.24 5.19 -7.12
N LYS A 93 -1.58 4.09 -7.81
CA LYS A 93 -2.42 4.06 -9.02
C LYS A 93 -1.84 4.82 -10.22
N ALA A 94 -0.60 5.31 -10.16
CA ALA A 94 0.07 5.92 -11.29
C ALA A 94 0.16 4.97 -12.50
N TYR A 95 0.32 3.67 -12.25
CA TYR A 95 0.37 2.65 -13.30
C TYR A 95 -0.94 2.57 -14.12
N ASP A 96 -2.08 2.97 -13.54
CA ASP A 96 -3.34 2.97 -14.28
C ASP A 96 -3.34 4.03 -15.39
N ALA A 97 -2.83 5.23 -15.10
CA ALA A 97 -2.68 6.29 -16.09
C ALA A 97 -1.63 5.95 -17.15
N ILE A 98 -0.51 5.34 -16.75
CA ILE A 98 0.52 4.86 -17.68
C ILE A 98 -0.07 3.84 -18.66
N ARG A 99 -0.84 2.87 -18.16
CA ARG A 99 -1.49 1.88 -19.05
C ARG A 99 -2.48 2.52 -20.01
N ASP A 100 -3.25 3.52 -19.56
CA ASP A 100 -4.18 4.23 -20.44
C ASP A 100 -3.43 4.94 -21.57
N LEU A 101 -2.30 5.57 -21.27
CA LEU A 101 -1.43 6.20 -22.26
C LEU A 101 -0.90 5.20 -23.29
N PHE A 102 -0.53 3.98 -22.89
CA PHE A 102 -0.12 2.93 -23.85
C PHE A 102 -1.25 2.51 -24.80
N THR A 103 -2.51 2.54 -24.36
CA THR A 103 -3.64 2.26 -25.26
C THR A 103 -3.86 3.33 -26.33
N MET A 104 -3.30 4.53 -26.13
CA MET A 104 -3.44 5.64 -27.07
C MET A 104 -2.41 5.59 -28.19
N THR A 105 -1.38 4.74 -28.09
CA THR A 105 -0.36 4.56 -29.13
C THR A 105 -0.96 4.00 -30.42
N PRO A 106 -0.47 4.38 -31.61
CA PRO A 106 -0.96 3.85 -32.89
C PRO A 106 -0.91 2.33 -32.96
N GLU A 107 0.17 1.71 -32.47
CA GLU A 107 0.39 0.26 -32.48
C GLU A 107 -0.66 -0.47 -31.63
N ALA A 108 -0.96 0.06 -30.44
CA ALA A 108 -1.99 -0.50 -29.57
C ALA A 108 -3.39 -0.37 -30.19
N ARG A 109 -3.69 0.77 -30.83
CA ARG A 109 -4.99 1.01 -31.48
C ARG A 109 -5.21 0.07 -32.65
N ILE A 110 -4.23 -0.10 -33.53
CA ILE A 110 -4.32 -1.01 -34.69
C ILE A 110 -4.55 -2.45 -34.24
N ARG A 111 -3.89 -2.88 -33.15
CA ARG A 111 -4.01 -4.23 -32.60
C ARG A 111 -5.24 -4.42 -31.67
N GLY A 112 -6.03 -3.37 -31.47
CA GLY A 112 -7.20 -3.40 -30.58
C GLY A 112 -6.85 -3.54 -29.09
N TYR A 113 -5.61 -3.28 -28.69
CA TYR A 113 -5.17 -3.46 -27.30
C TYR A 113 -5.81 -2.44 -26.36
N LYS A 114 -6.30 -2.95 -25.23
CA LYS A 114 -6.91 -2.16 -24.16
C LYS A 114 -6.02 -2.17 -22.92
N LYS A 115 -6.38 -1.39 -21.91
CA LYS A 115 -5.65 -1.24 -20.63
C LYS A 115 -5.30 -2.58 -19.96
N GLY A 116 -6.12 -3.61 -20.18
CA GLY A 116 -5.89 -4.97 -19.69
C GLY A 116 -4.62 -5.62 -20.27
N ARG A 117 -4.29 -5.38 -21.55
CA ARG A 117 -3.09 -5.93 -22.20
C ARG A 117 -1.81 -5.47 -21.50
N PHE A 118 -1.76 -4.22 -21.09
CA PHE A 118 -0.61 -3.63 -20.39
C PHE A 118 -0.60 -3.91 -18.88
N SER A 119 -1.41 -4.85 -18.39
CA SER A 119 -1.42 -5.25 -16.99
C SER A 119 -0.69 -6.58 -16.79
N PHE A 120 0.40 -6.57 -16.04
CA PHE A 120 1.07 -7.81 -15.63
C PHE A 120 0.24 -8.65 -14.64
N ASN A 121 -0.87 -8.10 -14.12
CA ASN A 121 -1.78 -8.78 -13.20
C ASN A 121 -2.96 -9.47 -13.90
N ARG A 122 -3.13 -9.30 -15.21
CA ARG A 122 -4.22 -9.94 -15.97
C ARG A 122 -3.68 -10.79 -17.12
N PRO A 123 -4.33 -11.93 -17.41
CA PRO A 123 -3.96 -12.73 -18.58
C PRO A 123 -4.16 -11.93 -19.87
N GLY A 124 -3.40 -12.29 -20.90
CA GLY A 124 -3.50 -11.73 -22.25
C GLY A 124 -2.22 -11.04 -22.71
N GLY A 125 -1.69 -10.09 -21.94
CA GLY A 125 -0.42 -9.41 -22.30
C GLY A 125 0.76 -9.73 -21.40
N ARG A 126 0.50 -10.24 -20.19
CA ARG A 126 1.56 -10.69 -19.28
C ARG A 126 2.30 -11.91 -19.84
N CYS A 127 3.48 -12.18 -19.30
CA CYS A 127 4.13 -13.46 -19.48
C CYS A 127 3.36 -14.53 -18.69
N GLU A 128 2.82 -15.54 -19.37
CA GLU A 128 2.04 -16.59 -18.68
C GLU A 128 2.94 -17.55 -17.89
N ASN A 129 4.21 -17.75 -18.29
CA ASN A 129 5.15 -18.63 -17.58
C ASN A 129 5.39 -18.19 -16.11
N CYS A 130 5.58 -16.90 -15.88
CA CYS A 130 5.72 -16.34 -14.52
C CYS A 130 4.45 -15.64 -14.03
N GLU A 131 3.33 -15.78 -14.74
CA GLU A 131 2.07 -15.07 -14.48
C GLU A 131 2.21 -13.55 -14.29
N GLY A 132 3.19 -12.95 -14.96
CA GLY A 132 3.53 -11.52 -14.87
C GLY A 132 4.29 -11.10 -13.60
N LYS A 133 4.80 -12.03 -12.80
CA LYS A 133 5.68 -11.71 -11.66
C LYS A 133 7.08 -11.28 -12.12
N GLY A 134 7.55 -11.80 -13.26
CA GLY A 134 8.91 -11.63 -13.76
C GLY A 134 9.93 -12.57 -13.10
N VAL A 135 9.52 -13.24 -12.03
CA VAL A 135 10.30 -14.23 -11.29
C VAL A 135 9.46 -15.50 -11.07
N LEU A 136 10.15 -16.62 -10.88
CA LEU A 136 9.59 -17.90 -10.46
C LEU A 136 10.03 -18.16 -9.02
N ASN A 137 9.08 -18.55 -8.16
CA ASN A 137 9.38 -18.85 -6.76
C ASN A 137 9.63 -20.35 -6.64
N ILE A 138 10.85 -20.71 -6.26
CA ILE A 138 11.25 -22.09 -6.03
C ILE A 138 11.12 -22.38 -4.54
N GLU A 139 10.23 -23.29 -4.19
CA GLU A 139 10.10 -23.78 -2.83
C GLU A 139 11.27 -24.71 -2.49
N MET A 140 11.80 -24.53 -1.29
CA MET A 140 12.88 -25.33 -0.74
C MET A 140 12.36 -26.02 0.52
N HIS A 141 12.73 -27.27 0.76
CA HIS A 141 12.17 -28.06 1.87
C HIS A 141 12.49 -27.48 3.27
N PHE A 142 13.66 -26.86 3.44
CA PHE A 142 14.16 -26.40 4.75
C PHE A 142 14.70 -24.97 4.74
N LEU A 143 14.75 -24.33 3.57
CA LEU A 143 15.24 -22.97 3.40
C LEU A 143 14.08 -22.06 2.95
N PRO A 144 14.19 -20.74 3.17
CA PRO A 144 13.28 -19.80 2.55
C PRO A 144 13.25 -20.00 1.02
N SER A 145 12.07 -19.85 0.43
CA SER A 145 11.90 -19.90 -1.03
C SER A 145 12.82 -18.90 -1.72
N VAL A 146 13.35 -19.27 -2.87
CA VAL A 146 14.23 -18.40 -3.68
C VAL A 146 13.47 -17.94 -4.93
N GLU A 147 13.64 -16.67 -5.29
CA GLU A 147 13.09 -16.11 -6.51
C GLU A 147 14.15 -16.13 -7.62
N ILE A 148 13.86 -16.79 -8.74
CA ILE A 148 14.72 -16.85 -9.92
C ILE A 148 14.08 -16.02 -11.03
N VAL A 149 14.88 -15.25 -11.77
CA VAL A 149 14.39 -14.48 -12.93
C VAL A 149 13.75 -15.44 -13.94
N CYS A 150 12.54 -15.10 -14.40
CA CYS A 150 11.86 -15.88 -15.43
C CYS A 150 12.67 -15.85 -16.73
N ASP A 151 13.05 -17.02 -17.21
CA ASP A 151 13.79 -17.29 -18.44
C ASP A 151 13.02 -16.90 -19.72
N VAL A 152 11.71 -17.12 -19.74
CA VAL A 152 10.85 -16.82 -20.91
C VAL A 152 10.75 -15.32 -21.18
N CYS A 153 10.52 -14.50 -20.15
CA CYS A 153 10.39 -13.05 -20.34
C CYS A 153 11.64 -12.26 -19.91
N ASN A 154 12.68 -12.92 -19.42
CA ASN A 154 13.89 -12.30 -18.86
C ASN A 154 13.55 -11.18 -17.84
N GLY A 155 12.62 -11.47 -16.93
CA GLY A 155 12.18 -10.49 -15.92
C GLY A 155 11.20 -9.40 -16.40
N LYS A 156 10.95 -9.26 -17.71
CA LYS A 156 10.13 -8.17 -18.28
C LYS A 156 8.62 -8.25 -17.98
N ARG A 157 8.14 -9.35 -17.38
CA ARG A 157 6.73 -9.57 -16.97
C ARG A 157 5.67 -9.63 -18.08
N PHE A 158 6.02 -9.34 -19.33
CA PHE A 158 5.11 -9.32 -20.48
C PHE A 158 5.56 -10.28 -21.59
N ASN A 159 4.62 -10.66 -22.45
CA ASN A 159 4.91 -11.41 -23.69
C ASN A 159 5.50 -10.48 -24.77
N ALA A 160 6.15 -11.08 -25.78
CA ALA A 160 6.87 -10.35 -26.82
C ALA A 160 5.95 -9.40 -27.61
N GLU A 161 4.69 -9.78 -27.87
CA GLU A 161 3.75 -8.97 -28.64
C GLU A 161 3.33 -7.70 -27.90
N THR A 162 3.26 -7.75 -26.57
CA THR A 162 2.95 -6.57 -25.74
C THR A 162 4.14 -5.62 -25.69
N LEU A 163 5.37 -6.15 -25.67
CA LEU A 163 6.60 -5.37 -25.63
C LEU A 163 6.91 -4.64 -26.94
N GLN A 164 6.22 -4.98 -28.04
CA GLN A 164 6.35 -4.27 -29.31
C GLN A 164 5.64 -2.92 -29.34
N VAL A 165 4.78 -2.62 -28.37
CA VAL A 165 4.13 -1.31 -28.25
C VAL A 165 5.04 -0.36 -27.49
N HIS A 166 5.33 0.78 -28.11
CA HIS A 166 6.24 1.78 -27.55
C HIS A 166 5.55 3.12 -27.35
N TYR A 167 5.90 3.80 -26.27
CA TYR A 167 5.62 5.20 -26.06
C TYR A 167 6.95 5.93 -25.86
N ALA A 168 7.20 6.97 -26.65
CA ALA A 168 8.49 7.69 -26.64
C ALA A 168 9.72 6.76 -26.74
N GLY A 169 9.62 5.72 -27.58
CA GLY A 169 10.69 4.73 -27.77
C GLY A 169 10.88 3.72 -26.63
N LYS A 170 9.99 3.68 -25.63
CA LYS A 170 10.04 2.77 -24.49
C LYS A 170 8.83 1.85 -24.44
N SER A 171 9.05 0.58 -24.19
CA SER A 171 7.98 -0.40 -23.96
C SER A 171 7.40 -0.25 -22.55
N ILE A 172 6.27 -0.93 -22.28
CA ILE A 172 5.65 -0.90 -20.95
C ILE A 172 6.56 -1.50 -19.86
N ALA A 173 7.46 -2.42 -20.23
CA ALA A 173 8.42 -3.01 -19.29
C ALA A 173 9.59 -2.07 -18.97
N ASP A 174 9.94 -1.14 -19.85
CA ASP A 174 11.03 -0.18 -19.59
C ASP A 174 10.63 0.94 -18.61
N ILE A 175 9.32 1.09 -18.37
CA ILE A 175 8.73 2.07 -17.46
C ILE A 175 8.49 1.47 -16.07
N LEU A 176 8.51 0.15 -15.97
CA LEU A 176 8.17 -0.64 -14.78
C LEU A 176 9.41 -1.03 -13.97
#